data_AF-A0A086MBD6-F1
#
_entry.id   AF-A0A086MBD6-F1
#
_cell.length_a   1.000
_cell.length_b   1.000
_cell.length_c   1.000
_cell.angle_alpha   90.00
_cell.angle_beta   90.00
_cell.angle_gamma   90.00
#
_symmetry.space_group_name_H-M   'P 1'
#
loop_
_entity.id
_entity.type
_entity.pdbx_description
1 polymer ?
#
loop_
_entity_poly.entity_id
_entity_poly.type
_entity_poly.pdbx_seq_one_letter_code
_entity_poly.pdbx_strand_id
1 'polypeptide(L)'
;MSLNTLQLDCVNLLAEVYRHLHEYRRCFLLLRFVTRGWQASQLPLDLLVKRAAAELFVGETNHSGDIAEKMLCAAAIAPKQQLPSSSSSSSSSSSSSSSSSSSSSSSSSSSSSSSSSSSSSSSSSSSSSFSSSVPLPGPACRGESVGDEDEGEVSEEYVDLFLTLADAWAHAAEHERGLRLYQAVANLPQVATDTTLALKTANCLIRLGNLQGAADFLQRWLVQSETRRQQTAGVRDAEVRLLLCDLLKQLGQDLEADYTLLTISYKHLRERDNLPRAWSNTDRERDLFDLQGQLDALLSRPLPSSLEASVSPQSSIPSPPSSSSS
;
A
#
# COMPACT_ATOMS: atom_id res chain seq x y z
N MET A 1 -40.27 18.96 11.43
CA MET A 1 -40.80 17.58 11.54
C MET A 1 -39.64 16.68 11.87
N SER A 2 -39.69 15.93 12.98
CA SER A 2 -38.68 14.90 13.29
C SER A 2 -39.00 13.63 12.52
N LEU A 3 -38.03 13.08 11.81
CA LEU A 3 -38.14 11.74 11.21
C LEU A 3 -37.95 10.68 12.29
N ASN A 4 -38.67 9.57 12.20
CA ASN A 4 -38.40 8.40 13.04
C ASN A 4 -37.09 7.74 12.60
N THR A 5 -36.40 7.04 13.50
CA THR A 5 -35.14 6.33 13.21
C THR A 5 -35.25 5.44 11.97
N LEU A 6 -36.26 4.57 11.91
CA LEU A 6 -36.54 3.71 10.75
C LEU A 6 -36.75 4.48 9.43
N GLN A 7 -37.27 5.71 9.48
CA GLN A 7 -37.42 6.55 8.27
C GLN A 7 -36.07 7.13 7.85
N LEU A 8 -35.21 7.47 8.82
CA LEU A 8 -33.83 7.91 8.58
C LEU A 8 -33.02 6.79 7.91
N ASP A 9 -33.10 5.57 8.44
CA ASP A 9 -32.41 4.39 7.92
C ASP A 9 -32.84 4.06 6.49
N CYS A 10 -34.14 4.10 6.21
CA CYS A 10 -34.68 3.94 4.85
C CYS A 10 -34.18 5.03 3.88
N VAL A 11 -34.09 6.30 4.31
CA VAL A 11 -33.55 7.38 3.47
C VAL A 11 -32.05 7.20 3.23
N ASN A 12 -31.29 6.78 4.24
CA ASN A 12 -29.87 6.48 4.12
C ASN A 12 -29.62 5.34 3.13
N LEU A 13 -30.35 4.23 3.23
CA LEU A 13 -30.24 3.10 2.34
C LEU A 13 -30.64 3.46 0.90
N LEU A 14 -31.70 4.26 0.71
CA LEU A 14 -32.08 4.78 -0.61
C LEU A 14 -31.02 5.71 -1.20
N ALA A 15 -30.46 6.63 -0.41
CA ALA A 15 -29.41 7.54 -0.85
C ALA A 15 -28.15 6.77 -1.30
N GLU A 16 -27.80 5.70 -0.58
CA GLU A 16 -26.70 4.80 -0.91
C GLU A 16 -26.96 4.00 -2.20
N VAL A 17 -28.16 3.44 -2.38
CA VAL A 17 -28.56 2.78 -3.63
C VAL A 17 -28.49 3.73 -4.81
N TYR A 18 -29.02 4.96 -4.70
CA TYR A 18 -28.93 5.95 -5.78
C TYR A 18 -27.48 6.39 -6.05
N ARG A 19 -26.60 6.43 -5.04
CA ARG A 19 -25.16 6.68 -5.21
C ARG A 19 -24.48 5.55 -5.98
N HIS A 20 -24.75 4.30 -5.64
CA HIS A 20 -24.22 3.12 -6.36
C HIS A 20 -24.72 3.01 -7.80
N LEU A 21 -25.93 3.46 -8.09
CA LEU A 21 -26.47 3.54 -9.45
C LEU A 21 -25.99 4.79 -10.23
N HIS A 22 -25.10 5.61 -9.66
CA HIS A 22 -24.67 6.90 -10.20
C HIS A 22 -25.82 7.89 -10.51
N GLU A 23 -26.98 7.70 -9.91
CA GLU A 23 -28.17 8.55 -10.08
C GLU A 23 -28.13 9.78 -9.13
N TYR A 24 -26.99 10.47 -9.08
CA TYR A 24 -26.69 11.54 -8.12
C TYR A 24 -27.78 12.62 -8.06
N ARG A 25 -28.38 12.99 -9.20
CA ARG A 25 -29.50 13.95 -9.26
C ARG A 25 -30.75 13.47 -8.51
N ARG A 26 -31.04 12.17 -8.50
CA ARG A 26 -32.17 11.60 -7.72
C ARG A 26 -31.82 11.51 -6.24
N CYS A 27 -30.59 11.09 -5.92
CA CYS A 27 -30.08 11.12 -4.54
C CYS A 27 -30.17 12.54 -3.94
N PHE A 28 -29.71 13.55 -4.69
CA PHE A 28 -29.80 14.95 -4.30
C PHE A 28 -31.25 15.41 -4.10
N LEU A 29 -32.15 15.15 -5.05
CA LEU A 29 -33.55 15.55 -4.93
C LEU A 29 -34.25 14.87 -3.73
N LEU A 30 -33.95 13.60 -3.46
CA LEU A 30 -34.42 12.88 -2.27
C LEU A 30 -33.93 13.57 -0.99
N LEU A 31 -32.62 13.74 -0.84
CA LEU A 31 -32.02 14.34 0.36
C LEU A 31 -32.46 15.80 0.55
N ARG A 32 -32.53 16.60 -0.51
CA ARG A 32 -33.04 17.98 -0.48
C ARG A 32 -34.52 18.06 -0.11
N PHE A 33 -35.33 17.09 -0.51
CA PHE A 33 -36.75 17.03 -0.13
C PHE A 33 -36.93 16.63 1.34
N VAL A 34 -36.26 15.54 1.77
CA VAL A 34 -36.34 15.02 3.15
C VAL A 34 -35.79 16.01 4.18
N THR A 35 -34.67 16.67 3.87
CA THR A 35 -34.02 17.65 4.77
C THR A 35 -34.52 19.09 4.58
N ARG A 36 -35.62 19.29 3.83
CA ARG A 36 -36.14 20.63 3.54
C ARG A 36 -36.56 21.35 4.82
N GLY A 37 -35.95 22.51 5.07
CA GLY A 37 -36.23 23.34 6.25
C GLY A 37 -35.45 22.94 7.52
N TRP A 38 -34.57 21.93 7.45
CA TRP A 38 -33.61 21.63 8.52
C TRP A 38 -32.37 22.50 8.37
N GLN A 39 -31.81 22.96 9.50
CA GLN A 39 -30.50 23.61 9.53
C GLN A 39 -29.38 22.56 9.57
N ALA A 40 -28.17 22.91 9.13
CA ALA A 40 -27.03 21.98 9.11
C ALA A 40 -26.73 21.38 10.50
N SER A 41 -26.85 22.18 11.56
CA SER A 41 -26.69 21.77 12.96
C SER A 41 -27.79 20.84 13.51
N GLN A 42 -28.90 20.68 12.79
CA GLN A 42 -30.03 19.82 13.16
C GLN A 42 -30.00 18.47 12.45
N LEU A 43 -29.13 18.31 11.45
CA LEU A 43 -29.03 17.10 10.64
C LEU A 43 -28.02 16.13 11.27
N PRO A 44 -28.32 14.81 11.29
CA PRO A 44 -27.31 13.79 11.55
C PRO A 44 -26.14 13.96 10.57
N LEU A 45 -24.91 13.82 11.06
CA LEU A 45 -23.69 14.08 10.29
C LEU A 45 -23.63 13.29 8.97
N ASP A 46 -24.04 12.02 8.99
CA ASP A 46 -24.12 11.16 7.82
C ASP A 46 -25.04 11.73 6.72
N LEU A 47 -26.25 12.18 7.09
CA LEU A 47 -27.16 12.83 6.14
C LEU A 47 -26.65 14.19 5.66
N LEU A 48 -25.95 14.94 6.51
CA LEU A 48 -25.33 16.22 6.14
C LEU A 48 -24.23 16.00 5.09
N VAL A 49 -23.32 15.05 5.33
CA VAL A 49 -22.23 14.69 4.41
C VAL A 49 -22.78 14.11 3.11
N LYS A 50 -23.71 13.13 3.17
CA LYS A 50 -24.35 12.56 1.97
C LYS A 50 -25.08 13.62 1.15
N ARG A 51 -25.72 14.60 1.80
CA ARG A 51 -26.39 15.72 1.10
C ARG A 51 -25.38 16.66 0.45
N ALA A 52 -24.34 17.08 1.17
CA ALA A 52 -23.29 17.94 0.63
C ALA A 52 -22.56 17.27 -0.55
N ALA A 53 -22.23 15.99 -0.42
CA ALA A 53 -21.69 15.18 -1.51
C ALA A 53 -22.62 15.15 -2.74
N ALA A 54 -23.91 14.92 -2.53
CA ALA A 54 -24.90 14.93 -3.61
C ALA A 54 -25.09 16.32 -4.26
N GLU A 55 -24.95 17.41 -3.49
CA GLU A 55 -24.93 18.79 -4.01
C GLU A 55 -23.71 19.02 -4.92
N LEU A 56 -22.51 18.62 -4.48
CA LEU A 56 -21.25 18.69 -5.25
C LEU A 56 -21.29 17.84 -6.54
N PHE A 57 -21.84 16.62 -6.49
CA PHE A 57 -22.01 15.78 -7.70
C PHE A 57 -22.95 16.41 -8.75
N VAL A 58 -23.90 17.25 -8.32
CA VAL A 58 -24.82 17.98 -9.22
C VAL A 58 -24.24 19.33 -9.65
N GLY A 59 -23.16 19.80 -9.03
CA GLY A 59 -22.56 21.11 -9.29
C GLY A 59 -23.31 22.28 -8.63
N GLU A 60 -24.10 22.03 -7.59
CA GLU A 60 -24.67 23.09 -6.75
C GLU A 60 -23.69 23.51 -5.63
N THR A 61 -23.84 24.75 -5.16
CA THR A 61 -22.88 25.54 -4.37
C THR A 61 -22.11 24.84 -3.24
N ASN A 62 -20.80 25.06 -3.20
CA ASN A 62 -19.82 24.38 -2.32
C ASN A 62 -19.94 24.69 -0.81
N HIS A 63 -20.79 25.64 -0.41
CA HIS A 63 -20.89 26.10 0.99
C HIS A 63 -21.40 25.00 1.96
N SER A 64 -22.26 24.10 1.48
CA SER A 64 -22.69 22.92 2.26
C SER A 64 -21.54 21.92 2.42
N GLY A 65 -20.70 21.76 1.40
CA GLY A 65 -19.44 21.02 1.46
C GLY A 65 -18.50 21.56 2.53
N ASP A 66 -18.23 22.88 2.54
CA ASP A 66 -17.38 23.52 3.55
C ASP A 66 -17.87 23.28 5.00
N ILE A 67 -19.20 23.27 5.21
CA ILE A 67 -19.81 23.01 6.52
C ILE A 67 -19.72 21.53 6.88
N ALA A 68 -20.04 20.64 5.93
CA ALA A 68 -19.98 19.20 6.13
C ALA A 68 -18.56 18.74 6.46
N GLU A 69 -17.55 19.24 5.73
CA GLU A 69 -16.13 18.98 5.99
C GLU A 69 -15.72 19.41 7.40
N LYS A 70 -16.03 20.66 7.79
CA LYS A 70 -15.71 21.17 9.14
C LYS A 70 -16.39 20.37 10.25
N MET A 71 -17.65 19.98 10.07
CA MET A 71 -18.37 19.17 11.05
C MET A 71 -17.85 17.72 11.10
N LEU A 72 -17.43 17.16 9.96
CA LEU A 72 -16.86 15.82 9.87
C LEU A 72 -15.49 15.75 10.55
N CYS A 73 -14.58 16.69 10.24
CA CYS A 73 -13.28 16.79 10.90
C CYS A 73 -13.42 17.05 12.41
N ALA A 74 -14.34 17.95 12.82
CA ALA A 74 -14.60 18.19 14.23
C ALA A 74 -15.16 16.94 14.95
N ALA A 75 -16.01 16.14 14.31
CA ALA A 75 -16.54 14.91 14.87
C ALA A 75 -15.52 13.76 14.93
N ALA A 76 -14.57 13.73 13.99
CA ALA A 76 -13.50 12.74 13.95
C ALA A 76 -12.37 13.02 14.97
N ILE A 77 -12.02 14.29 15.15
CA ILE A 77 -10.96 14.74 16.08
C ILE A 77 -11.49 14.91 17.51
N ALA A 78 -12.81 15.02 17.71
CA ALA A 78 -13.41 15.15 19.04
C ALA A 78 -12.90 14.03 19.96
N PRO A 79 -12.12 14.35 21.02
CA PRO A 79 -11.60 13.32 21.90
C PRO A 79 -12.78 12.57 22.50
N LYS A 80 -12.73 11.23 22.50
CA LYS A 80 -13.64 10.37 23.28
C LYS A 80 -13.45 10.71 24.76
N GLN A 81 -14.11 11.78 25.22
CA GLN A 81 -14.07 12.23 26.59
C GLN A 81 -14.52 11.07 27.45
N GLN A 82 -13.61 10.59 28.29
CA GLN A 82 -13.91 9.56 29.27
C GLN A 82 -15.08 10.06 30.12
N LEU A 83 -16.22 9.40 30.00
CA LEU A 83 -17.33 9.55 30.93
C LEU A 83 -16.78 9.32 32.34
N PRO A 84 -16.81 10.31 33.26
CA PRO A 84 -16.43 10.07 34.63
C PRO A 84 -17.47 9.13 35.26
N SER A 85 -17.06 7.88 35.48
CA SER A 85 -17.84 6.87 36.20
C SER A 85 -18.25 7.39 37.57
N SER A 86 -19.53 7.72 37.75
CA SER A 86 -20.09 8.17 39.03
C SER A 86 -21.55 7.71 39.20
N SER A 87 -21.68 6.39 39.32
CA SER A 87 -22.46 5.68 40.35
C SER A 87 -23.99 5.87 40.49
N SER A 88 -24.67 4.70 40.58
CA SER A 88 -25.92 4.45 41.33
C SER A 88 -27.26 4.80 40.62
N SER A 89 -28.28 3.94 40.49
CA SER A 89 -28.52 2.60 41.09
C SER A 89 -29.56 1.75 40.30
N SER A 90 -29.47 0.41 40.38
CA SER A 90 -30.60 -0.59 40.36
C SER A 90 -31.52 -0.69 39.11
N SER A 91 -32.07 -1.81 38.61
CA SER A 91 -32.07 -3.26 38.90
C SER A 91 -33.01 -3.95 37.86
N SER A 92 -33.01 -5.26 37.56
CA SER A 92 -32.08 -6.38 37.81
C SER A 92 -32.54 -7.65 37.02
N SER A 93 -31.64 -8.25 36.23
CA SER A 93 -31.54 -9.73 36.01
C SER A 93 -32.62 -10.43 35.14
N SER A 94 -32.42 -11.60 34.48
CA SER A 94 -31.56 -12.77 34.77
C SER A 94 -31.28 -13.60 33.48
N SER A 95 -30.03 -14.03 33.17
CA SER A 95 -29.47 -15.41 33.31
C SER A 95 -29.89 -16.44 32.20
N SER A 96 -29.09 -17.39 31.69
CA SER A 96 -27.97 -18.17 32.29
C SER A 96 -27.04 -18.86 31.24
N SER A 97 -25.72 -18.94 31.53
CA SER A 97 -24.81 -20.12 31.62
C SER A 97 -24.77 -21.25 30.54
N SER A 98 -23.69 -22.04 30.29
CA SER A 98 -22.42 -22.32 31.00
C SER A 98 -21.37 -23.07 30.13
N SER A 99 -20.07 -23.02 30.51
CA SER A 99 -19.01 -24.08 30.49
C SER A 99 -18.71 -24.90 29.19
N SER A 100 -17.46 -25.26 28.82
CA SER A 100 -16.48 -26.03 29.64
C SER A 100 -15.04 -26.07 29.05
N SER A 101 -14.07 -26.46 29.88
CA SER A 101 -12.61 -26.49 29.64
C SER A 101 -12.07 -27.69 28.84
N SER A 102 -10.82 -27.61 28.36
CA SER A 102 -9.86 -28.74 28.34
C SER A 102 -8.39 -28.30 28.17
N SER A 103 -7.49 -29.06 28.80
CA SER A 103 -6.07 -28.75 29.06
C SER A 103 -5.11 -29.26 27.96
N SER A 104 -3.87 -28.73 27.89
CA SER A 104 -2.64 -29.49 28.26
C SER A 104 -1.34 -28.76 27.90
N SER A 105 -0.34 -28.86 28.78
CA SER A 105 1.01 -28.30 28.65
C SER A 105 1.98 -29.25 27.92
N SER A 106 3.08 -28.74 27.33
CA SER A 106 4.47 -29.16 27.66
C SER A 106 5.58 -28.57 26.77
N SER A 107 6.61 -28.04 27.43
CA SER A 107 8.05 -28.19 27.14
C SER A 107 8.70 -27.58 25.88
N SER A 108 9.22 -26.37 26.06
CA SER A 108 10.65 -26.00 25.97
C SER A 108 11.61 -26.76 25.02
N SER A 109 12.34 -26.01 24.21
CA SER A 109 13.78 -26.22 23.96
C SER A 109 14.47 -24.91 23.59
N SER A 110 15.43 -24.50 24.42
CA SER A 110 16.26 -23.30 24.22
C SER A 110 17.52 -23.66 23.43
N SER A 111 17.99 -22.76 22.56
CA SER A 111 19.38 -22.76 22.06
C SER A 111 19.85 -21.33 21.82
N SER A 112 20.69 -20.83 22.73
CA SER A 112 21.42 -19.57 22.59
C SER A 112 22.85 -19.84 22.16
N SER A 113 23.40 -19.03 21.24
CA SER A 113 24.82 -18.62 21.10
C SER A 113 25.12 -18.20 19.65
N SER A 114 26.12 -17.37 19.32
CA SER A 114 26.80 -16.25 20.01
C SER A 114 27.71 -15.57 18.98
N SER A 115 27.80 -14.23 19.05
CA SER A 115 28.93 -13.36 18.68
C SER A 115 29.96 -13.77 17.60
N SER A 116 30.19 -12.86 16.63
CA SER A 116 31.57 -12.46 16.25
C SER A 116 31.61 -11.06 15.65
N SER A 117 32.60 -10.28 16.08
CA SER A 117 32.82 -8.88 15.73
C SER A 117 33.77 -8.73 14.53
N SER A 118 33.79 -7.56 13.87
CA SER A 118 35.03 -6.94 13.36
C SER A 118 34.83 -5.46 13.05
N SER A 119 35.88 -4.67 13.27
CA SER A 119 35.88 -3.20 13.27
C SER A 119 36.75 -2.63 12.14
N SER A 120 36.44 -1.41 11.67
CA SER A 120 37.36 -0.35 11.17
C SER A 120 36.50 0.85 10.73
N SER A 121 36.56 2.10 11.20
CA SER A 121 37.60 3.01 11.75
C SER A 121 38.16 4.02 10.73
N SER A 122 38.27 5.29 11.18
CA SER A 122 38.94 6.47 10.57
C SER A 122 38.10 7.31 9.58
N SER A 123 37.58 8.50 9.91
CA SER A 123 38.23 9.82 10.18
C SER A 123 38.57 10.60 8.89
N SER A 124 38.36 11.92 8.72
CA SER A 124 38.61 13.03 9.68
C SER A 124 37.90 14.37 9.32
N SER A 125 37.67 15.23 10.33
CA SER A 125 37.79 16.72 10.42
C SER A 125 37.34 17.66 9.27
N SER A 126 36.63 18.76 9.52
CA SER A 126 37.09 19.99 10.23
C SER A 126 35.89 20.89 10.63
N SER A 127 35.74 21.41 11.87
CA SER A 127 36.15 22.77 12.35
C SER A 127 35.96 23.92 11.33
N SER A 128 35.41 25.10 11.62
CA SER A 128 35.02 25.85 12.85
C SER A 128 33.96 26.94 12.43
N SER A 129 33.36 27.84 13.22
CA SER A 129 33.78 28.61 14.40
C SER A 129 32.58 29.22 15.16
N PHE A 130 32.87 29.69 16.37
CA PHE A 130 31.95 30.29 17.35
C PHE A 130 31.63 31.77 17.06
N SER A 131 30.44 32.23 17.43
CA SER A 131 30.27 33.63 17.89
C SER A 131 29.06 33.78 18.79
N SER A 132 29.29 34.35 19.98
CA SER A 132 28.33 34.47 21.08
C SER A 132 27.98 35.93 21.34
N SER A 133 26.69 36.30 21.33
CA SER A 133 26.23 37.55 21.97
C SER A 133 24.74 37.58 22.26
N VAL A 134 24.44 37.56 23.56
CA VAL A 134 23.18 37.92 24.26
C VAL A 134 23.69 38.57 25.58
N PRO A 135 23.05 39.56 26.23
CA PRO A 135 21.62 39.93 26.17
C PRO A 135 21.30 41.45 26.15
N LEU A 136 20.01 41.79 26.04
CA LEU A 136 19.19 42.63 26.97
C LEU A 136 17.84 43.05 26.29
N PRO A 137 16.77 43.45 27.03
CA PRO A 137 15.42 42.96 26.71
C PRO A 137 14.31 43.99 26.44
N GLY A 138 13.28 43.53 25.70
CA GLY A 138 11.89 43.99 25.74
C GLY A 138 11.45 45.00 24.67
N PRO A 139 10.13 45.23 24.47
CA PRO A 139 8.98 44.56 25.07
C PRO A 139 8.08 43.80 24.05
N ALA A 140 7.07 43.12 24.59
CA ALA A 140 6.13 42.22 23.92
C ALA A 140 5.48 42.72 22.60
N CYS A 141 5.51 41.85 21.59
CA CYS A 141 4.45 41.75 20.57
C CYS A 141 3.82 40.36 20.64
N ARG A 142 2.56 40.34 21.07
CA ARG A 142 1.71 39.15 21.20
C ARG A 142 1.11 38.85 19.82
N GLY A 143 1.58 37.81 19.15
CA GLY A 143 1.07 37.32 17.87
C GLY A 143 0.91 35.80 17.94
N GLU A 144 -0.23 35.30 17.48
CA GLU A 144 -0.70 33.92 17.70
C GLU A 144 0.34 32.81 17.53
N SER A 145 0.40 31.94 18.54
CA SER A 145 0.86 30.57 18.35
C SER A 145 -0.10 29.90 17.38
N VAL A 146 0.33 29.71 16.14
CA VAL A 146 -0.28 28.69 15.27
C VAL A 146 -0.12 27.38 16.04
N GLY A 147 -1.24 26.78 16.43
CA GLY A 147 -1.21 25.52 17.15
C GLY A 147 -0.66 24.43 16.26
N ASP A 148 0.12 23.52 16.84
CA ASP A 148 0.40 22.24 16.20
C ASP A 148 -0.95 21.62 15.77
N GLU A 149 -1.10 21.35 14.47
CA GLU A 149 -2.21 20.56 13.96
C GLU A 149 -1.99 19.12 14.41
N ASP A 150 -2.45 18.84 15.64
CA ASP A 150 -2.51 17.50 16.21
C ASP A 150 -3.35 16.65 15.24
N GLU A 151 -2.67 15.81 14.43
CA GLU A 151 -3.30 14.91 13.45
C GLU A 151 -4.08 13.82 14.20
N GLY A 152 -5.23 14.21 14.75
CA GLY A 152 -6.13 13.35 15.50
C GLY A 152 -6.52 12.15 14.65
N GLU A 153 -6.13 10.96 15.12
CA GLU A 153 -6.32 9.70 14.42
C GLU A 153 -7.81 9.51 14.09
N VAL A 154 -8.14 9.54 12.79
CA VAL A 154 -9.53 9.55 12.31
C VAL A 154 -10.25 8.29 12.77
N SER A 155 -11.32 8.44 13.55
CA SER A 155 -12.13 7.30 14.01
C SER A 155 -12.64 6.46 12.83
N GLU A 156 -12.43 5.15 12.90
CA GLU A 156 -12.79 4.19 11.85
C GLU A 156 -14.27 4.30 11.42
N GLU A 157 -15.15 4.69 12.36
CA GLU A 157 -16.58 4.91 12.18
C GLU A 157 -16.93 5.99 11.12
N TYR A 158 -16.00 6.89 10.79
CA TYR A 158 -16.24 7.98 9.83
C TYR A 158 -15.58 7.78 8.46
N VAL A 159 -14.83 6.70 8.25
CA VAL A 159 -14.06 6.45 7.01
C VAL A 159 -14.93 6.60 5.76
N ASP A 160 -16.10 5.97 5.71
CA ASP A 160 -17.00 6.04 4.56
C ASP A 160 -17.53 7.45 4.29
N LEU A 161 -17.69 8.28 5.33
CA LEU A 161 -18.10 9.68 5.21
C LEU A 161 -16.96 10.54 4.64
N PHE A 162 -15.72 10.31 5.08
CA PHE A 162 -14.54 10.97 4.49
C PHE A 162 -14.38 10.59 3.01
N LEU A 163 -14.49 9.30 2.68
CA LEU A 163 -14.36 8.82 1.29
C LEU A 163 -15.47 9.36 0.39
N THR A 164 -16.73 9.39 0.85
CA THR A 164 -17.84 9.93 0.05
C THR A 164 -17.73 11.45 -0.17
N LEU A 165 -17.22 12.20 0.81
CA LEU A 165 -16.97 13.63 0.64
C LEU A 165 -15.75 13.90 -0.26
N ALA A 166 -14.68 13.11 -0.13
CA ALA A 166 -13.49 13.19 -0.97
C ALA A 166 -13.79 12.86 -2.45
N ASP A 167 -14.63 11.85 -2.71
CA ASP A 167 -15.14 11.53 -4.05
C ASP A 167 -15.91 12.71 -4.65
N ALA A 168 -16.74 13.38 -3.84
CA ALA A 168 -17.56 14.49 -4.28
C ALA A 168 -16.73 15.75 -4.59
N TRP A 169 -15.74 16.10 -3.75
CA TRP A 169 -14.79 17.17 -4.04
C TRP A 169 -13.94 16.89 -5.27
N ALA A 170 -13.47 15.64 -5.45
CA ALA A 170 -12.73 15.23 -6.64
C ALA A 170 -13.59 15.33 -7.92
N HIS A 171 -14.89 15.06 -7.84
CA HIS A 171 -15.84 15.27 -8.94
C HIS A 171 -16.14 16.75 -9.21
N ALA A 172 -16.15 17.59 -8.17
CA ALA A 172 -16.28 19.05 -8.28
C ALA A 172 -14.99 19.77 -8.76
N ALA A 173 -13.96 19.02 -9.16
CA ALA A 173 -12.63 19.49 -9.55
C ALA A 173 -11.81 20.20 -8.45
N GLU A 174 -12.26 20.17 -7.19
CA GLU A 174 -11.51 20.67 -6.03
C GLU A 174 -10.54 19.59 -5.51
N HIS A 175 -9.62 19.18 -6.38
CA HIS A 175 -8.71 18.04 -6.15
C HIS A 175 -7.80 18.20 -4.93
N GLU A 176 -7.44 19.43 -4.52
CA GLU A 176 -6.68 19.68 -3.30
C GLU A 176 -7.44 19.26 -2.03
N ARG A 177 -8.74 19.55 -1.96
CA ARG A 177 -9.57 19.22 -0.78
C ARG A 177 -9.84 17.72 -0.71
N GLY A 178 -10.21 17.12 -1.85
CA GLY A 178 -10.33 15.66 -1.96
C GLY A 178 -9.06 14.95 -1.52
N LEU A 179 -7.88 15.43 -1.95
CA LEU A 179 -6.58 14.88 -1.58
C LEU A 179 -6.30 14.95 -0.07
N ARG A 180 -6.62 16.07 0.62
CA ARG A 180 -6.46 16.17 2.08
C ARG A 180 -7.30 15.14 2.83
N LEU A 181 -8.56 14.96 2.40
CA LEU A 181 -9.46 13.97 3.00
C LEU A 181 -8.98 12.53 2.74
N TYR A 182 -8.45 12.23 1.55
CA TYR A 182 -7.82 10.93 1.29
C TYR A 182 -6.56 10.70 2.15
N GLN A 183 -5.74 11.73 2.37
CA GLN A 183 -4.55 11.64 3.22
C GLN A 183 -4.90 11.38 4.69
N ALA A 184 -5.92 12.06 5.22
CA ALA A 184 -6.42 11.84 6.59
C ALA A 184 -6.86 10.39 6.84
N VAL A 185 -7.40 9.71 5.82
CA VAL A 185 -7.82 8.29 5.90
C VAL A 185 -6.67 7.31 5.57
N ALA A 186 -5.66 7.73 4.80
CA ALA A 186 -4.60 6.85 4.29
C ALA A 186 -3.74 6.20 5.39
N ASN A 187 -3.64 6.81 6.57
CA ASN A 187 -2.90 6.28 7.70
C ASN A 187 -3.59 5.06 8.36
N LEU A 188 -4.90 4.87 8.16
CA LEU A 188 -5.66 3.81 8.83
C LEU A 188 -5.31 2.42 8.26
N PRO A 189 -5.04 1.41 9.11
CA PRO A 189 -4.49 0.13 8.66
C PRO A 189 -5.44 -0.67 7.76
N GLN A 190 -6.75 -0.46 7.89
CA GLN A 190 -7.78 -1.08 7.06
C GLN A 190 -7.67 -0.59 5.60
N VAL A 191 -7.68 0.74 5.43
CA VAL A 191 -7.77 1.44 4.13
C VAL A 191 -6.41 1.59 3.45
N ALA A 192 -5.31 1.56 4.20
CA ALA A 192 -3.94 1.67 3.70
C ALA A 192 -3.58 0.64 2.60
N THR A 193 -4.33 -0.48 2.49
CA THR A 193 -4.12 -1.46 1.42
C THR A 193 -5.14 -1.40 0.29
N ASP A 194 -6.04 -0.42 0.23
CA ASP A 194 -7.09 -0.40 -0.79
C ASP A 194 -6.64 0.23 -2.11
N THR A 195 -6.73 -0.56 -3.18
CA THR A 195 -6.34 -0.17 -4.55
C THR A 195 -7.16 1.01 -5.06
N THR A 196 -8.46 1.01 -4.76
CA THR A 196 -9.40 2.05 -5.17
C THR A 196 -9.07 3.41 -4.55
N LEU A 197 -8.68 3.44 -3.26
CA LEU A 197 -8.17 4.65 -2.61
C LEU A 197 -6.88 5.12 -3.27
N ALA A 198 -5.89 4.24 -3.42
CA ALA A 198 -4.60 4.59 -4.01
C ALA A 198 -4.74 5.19 -5.41
N LEU A 199 -5.61 4.62 -6.26
CA LEU A 199 -5.95 5.15 -7.58
C LEU A 199 -6.64 6.52 -7.50
N LYS A 200 -7.57 6.73 -6.57
CA LYS A 200 -8.25 8.04 -6.39
C LYS A 200 -7.28 9.13 -5.93
N THR A 201 -6.42 8.84 -4.95
CA THR A 201 -5.38 9.76 -4.46
C THR A 201 -4.38 10.11 -5.56
N ALA A 202 -3.89 9.11 -6.31
CA ALA A 202 -3.00 9.34 -7.44
C ALA A 202 -3.67 10.16 -8.56
N ASN A 203 -4.94 9.87 -8.90
CA ASN A 203 -5.69 10.67 -9.87
C ASN A 203 -5.85 12.14 -9.43
N CYS A 204 -6.02 12.41 -8.13
CA CYS A 204 -6.04 13.79 -7.63
C CYS A 204 -4.67 14.47 -7.81
N LEU A 205 -3.56 13.80 -7.49
CA LEU A 205 -2.20 14.32 -7.72
C LEU A 205 -1.92 14.61 -9.20
N ILE A 206 -2.36 13.73 -10.11
CA ILE A 206 -2.25 13.91 -11.56
C ILE A 206 -3.03 15.14 -12.03
N ARG A 207 -4.27 15.31 -11.55
CA ARG A 207 -5.12 16.47 -11.90
C ARG A 207 -4.57 17.79 -11.38
N LEU A 208 -3.82 17.76 -10.28
CA LEU A 208 -3.05 18.90 -9.75
C LEU A 208 -1.73 19.14 -10.49
N GLY A 209 -1.38 18.33 -11.49
CA GLY A 209 -0.14 18.43 -12.27
C GLY A 209 1.10 17.85 -11.57
N ASN A 210 0.97 17.29 -10.37
CA ASN A 210 2.09 16.71 -9.62
C ASN A 210 2.33 15.24 -10.00
N LEU A 211 2.79 15.03 -11.24
CA LEU A 211 3.04 13.69 -11.79
C LEU A 211 4.11 12.92 -11.00
N GLN A 212 5.17 13.59 -10.57
CA GLN A 212 6.25 12.96 -9.81
C GLN A 212 5.80 12.55 -8.40
N GLY A 213 5.08 13.44 -7.70
CA GLY A 213 4.47 13.09 -6.41
C GLY A 213 3.44 11.95 -6.50
N ALA A 214 2.73 11.83 -7.64
CA ALA A 214 1.85 10.70 -7.91
C ALA A 214 2.65 9.39 -8.06
N ALA A 215 3.74 9.40 -8.84
CA ALA A 215 4.61 8.23 -8.99
C ALA A 215 5.24 7.80 -7.64
N ASP A 216 5.82 8.74 -6.88
CA ASP A 216 6.44 8.50 -5.57
C ASP A 216 5.42 7.98 -4.53
N PHE A 217 4.17 8.42 -4.60
CA PHE A 217 3.09 7.91 -3.76
C PHE A 217 2.75 6.45 -4.11
N LEU A 218 2.58 6.15 -5.40
CA LEU A 218 2.22 4.80 -5.86
C LEU A 218 3.36 3.79 -5.64
N GLN A 219 4.61 4.18 -5.83
CA GLN A 219 5.77 3.32 -5.52
C GLN A 219 5.79 2.94 -4.02
N ARG A 220 5.63 3.93 -3.12
CA ARG A 220 5.55 3.67 -1.67
C ARG A 220 4.37 2.79 -1.31
N TRP A 221 3.20 3.05 -1.89
CA TRP A 221 2.00 2.27 -1.67
C TRP A 221 2.16 0.81 -2.14
N LEU A 222 2.80 0.57 -3.30
CA LEU A 222 3.08 -0.79 -3.79
C LEU A 222 4.03 -1.56 -2.86
N VAL A 223 5.06 -0.93 -2.33
CA VAL A 223 5.94 -1.58 -1.32
C VAL A 223 5.15 -1.94 -0.05
N GLN A 224 4.22 -1.08 0.36
CA GLN A 224 3.35 -1.33 1.52
C GLN A 224 2.28 -2.40 1.25
N SER A 225 1.75 -2.51 0.02
CA SER A 225 0.80 -3.54 -0.37
C SER A 225 1.47 -4.91 -0.49
N GLU A 226 2.65 -4.97 -1.11
CA GLU A 226 3.44 -6.19 -1.28
C GLU A 226 3.89 -6.79 0.06
N THR A 227 4.41 -5.96 0.96
CA THR A 227 4.83 -6.43 2.31
C THR A 227 3.67 -7.04 3.10
N ARG A 228 2.45 -6.50 2.97
CA ARG A 228 1.25 -7.04 3.64
C ARG A 228 0.59 -8.20 2.89
N ARG A 229 0.72 -8.31 1.56
CA ARG A 229 -0.04 -9.26 0.72
C ARG A 229 0.80 -9.94 -0.38
N GLN A 230 1.99 -10.44 -0.04
CA GLN A 230 2.92 -11.13 -0.96
C GLN A 230 2.26 -12.19 -1.88
N GLN A 231 1.27 -12.93 -1.38
CA GLN A 231 0.58 -13.99 -2.14
C GLN A 231 -0.29 -13.47 -3.29
N THR A 232 -0.82 -12.24 -3.22
CA THR A 232 -1.71 -11.65 -4.25
C THR A 232 -1.11 -10.45 -4.98
N ALA A 233 0.13 -10.08 -4.64
CA ALA A 233 0.95 -9.12 -5.38
C ALA A 233 0.95 -9.40 -6.89
N GLY A 234 1.03 -8.34 -7.69
CA GLY A 234 0.98 -8.37 -9.15
C GLY A 234 -0.43 -8.41 -9.76
N VAL A 235 -1.35 -9.23 -9.22
CA VAL A 235 -2.71 -9.38 -9.77
C VAL A 235 -3.66 -8.32 -9.22
N ARG A 236 -3.74 -8.18 -7.89
CA ARG A 236 -4.68 -7.23 -7.26
C ARG A 236 -4.31 -5.78 -7.54
N ASP A 237 -3.02 -5.49 -7.58
CA ASP A 237 -2.48 -4.14 -7.73
C ASP A 237 -2.15 -3.82 -9.21
N ALA A 238 -2.68 -4.59 -10.16
CA ALA A 238 -2.38 -4.45 -11.59
C ALA A 238 -2.78 -3.08 -12.14
N GLU A 239 -3.97 -2.57 -11.79
CA GLU A 239 -4.44 -1.23 -12.19
C GLU A 239 -3.51 -0.12 -11.67
N VAL A 240 -3.02 -0.27 -10.44
CA VAL A 240 -2.08 0.68 -9.82
C VAL A 240 -0.73 0.67 -10.54
N ARG A 241 -0.24 -0.52 -10.91
CA ARG A 241 1.02 -0.67 -11.67
C ARG A 241 0.89 -0.14 -13.09
N LEU A 242 -0.24 -0.34 -13.77
CA LEU A 242 -0.50 0.23 -15.10
C LEU A 242 -0.50 1.76 -15.05
N LEU A 243 -1.22 2.35 -14.10
CA LEU A 243 -1.24 3.81 -13.92
C LEU A 243 0.15 4.36 -13.55
N LEU A 244 0.94 3.63 -12.76
CA LEU A 244 2.35 3.97 -12.49
C LEU A 244 3.22 3.87 -13.77
N CYS A 245 3.04 2.84 -14.61
CA CYS A 245 3.75 2.72 -15.89
C CYS A 245 3.51 3.94 -16.78
N ASP A 246 2.25 4.38 -16.88
CA ASP A 246 1.88 5.53 -17.70
C ASP A 246 2.47 6.84 -17.17
N LEU A 247 2.54 7.01 -15.84
CA LEU A 247 3.22 8.16 -15.22
C LEU A 247 4.73 8.15 -15.44
N LEU A 248 5.40 7.00 -15.26
CA LEU A 248 6.84 6.87 -15.47
C LEU A 248 7.21 7.18 -16.92
N LYS A 249 6.38 6.76 -17.89
CA LYS A 249 6.54 7.13 -19.32
C LYS A 249 6.35 8.62 -19.56
N GLN A 250 5.36 9.26 -18.93
CA GLN A 250 5.19 10.72 -19.01
C GLN A 250 6.37 11.50 -18.39
N LEU A 251 7.07 10.90 -17.42
CA LEU A 251 8.28 11.44 -16.80
C LEU A 251 9.58 11.09 -17.57
N GLY A 252 9.51 10.27 -18.63
CA GLY A 252 10.66 9.81 -19.40
C GLY A 252 11.49 8.70 -18.75
N GLN A 253 10.95 8.02 -17.73
CA GLN A 253 11.58 6.90 -17.02
C GLN A 253 11.19 5.55 -17.64
N ASP A 254 11.42 5.39 -18.95
CA ASP A 254 10.96 4.22 -19.72
C ASP A 254 11.44 2.89 -19.16
N LEU A 255 12.68 2.81 -18.68
CA LEU A 255 13.24 1.61 -18.06
C LEU A 255 12.45 1.18 -16.82
N GLU A 256 12.12 2.13 -15.93
CA GLU A 256 11.34 1.84 -14.72
C GLU A 256 9.91 1.43 -15.08
N ALA A 257 9.32 2.07 -16.09
CA ALA A 257 7.99 1.70 -16.60
C ALA A 257 7.97 0.25 -17.13
N ASP A 258 8.97 -0.15 -17.92
CA ASP A 258 9.08 -1.51 -18.44
C ASP A 258 9.32 -2.55 -17.33
N TYR A 259 10.13 -2.23 -16.31
CA TYR A 259 10.26 -3.07 -15.12
C TYR A 259 8.91 -3.22 -14.39
N THR A 260 8.18 -2.13 -14.15
CA THR A 260 6.86 -2.21 -13.48
C THR A 260 5.85 -3.01 -14.29
N LEU A 261 5.83 -2.87 -15.62
CA LEU A 261 4.97 -3.65 -16.52
C LEU A 261 5.31 -5.14 -16.49
N LEU A 262 6.62 -5.48 -16.49
CA LEU A 262 7.09 -6.85 -16.33
C LEU A 262 6.65 -7.48 -15.01
N THR A 263 6.53 -6.73 -13.90
CA THR A 263 6.03 -7.32 -12.64
C THR A 263 4.56 -7.73 -12.69
N ILE A 264 3.73 -7.10 -13.54
CA ILE A 264 2.33 -7.52 -13.78
C ILE A 264 2.33 -8.83 -14.57
N SER A 265 3.07 -8.86 -15.69
CA SER A 265 3.04 -9.99 -16.62
C SER A 265 3.75 -11.23 -16.08
N TYR A 266 4.87 -11.07 -15.36
CA TYR A 266 5.73 -12.19 -14.96
C TYR A 266 5.02 -13.21 -14.07
N LYS A 267 4.18 -12.79 -13.12
CA LYS A 267 3.43 -13.72 -12.27
C LYS A 267 2.38 -14.49 -13.08
N HIS A 268 1.65 -13.79 -13.95
CA HIS A 268 0.61 -14.40 -14.79
C HIS A 268 1.20 -15.32 -15.86
N LEU A 269 2.34 -14.97 -16.47
CA LEU A 269 3.14 -15.87 -17.32
C LEU A 269 3.61 -17.09 -16.54
N ARG A 270 4.14 -16.90 -15.32
CA ARG A 270 4.69 -17.99 -14.52
C ARG A 270 3.65 -19.05 -14.17
N GLU A 271 2.45 -18.60 -13.78
CA GLU A 271 1.31 -19.47 -13.46
C GLU A 271 0.73 -20.14 -14.73
N ARG A 272 0.69 -19.43 -15.86
CA ARG A 272 0.16 -19.94 -17.14
C ARG A 272 1.10 -20.94 -17.83
N ASP A 273 2.38 -20.60 -17.94
CA ASP A 273 3.36 -21.36 -18.72
C ASP A 273 4.15 -22.36 -17.85
N ASN A 274 3.71 -22.58 -16.60
CA ASN A 274 4.35 -23.45 -15.60
C ASN A 274 5.86 -23.22 -15.46
N LEU A 275 6.31 -21.96 -15.56
CA LEU A 275 7.73 -21.64 -15.56
C LEU A 275 8.37 -22.12 -14.25
N PRO A 276 9.45 -22.93 -14.31
CA PRO A 276 10.02 -23.57 -13.14
C PRO A 276 10.37 -22.54 -12.06
N ARG A 277 10.28 -22.98 -10.79
CA ARG A 277 10.67 -22.14 -9.66
C ARG A 277 12.09 -21.62 -9.90
N ALA A 278 12.24 -20.30 -9.84
CA ALA A 278 13.54 -19.68 -9.97
C ALA A 278 14.43 -20.23 -8.85
N TRP A 279 15.55 -20.84 -9.22
CA TRP A 279 16.48 -21.46 -8.29
C TRP A 279 16.85 -20.46 -7.19
N SER A 280 16.64 -20.87 -5.94
CA SER A 280 17.18 -20.12 -4.80
C SER A 280 18.71 -20.18 -4.83
N ASN A 281 19.40 -19.28 -4.13
CA ASN A 281 20.86 -19.36 -4.04
C ASN A 281 21.32 -20.70 -3.48
N THR A 282 20.59 -21.27 -2.51
CA THR A 282 20.86 -22.62 -1.99
C THR A 282 20.64 -23.74 -3.00
N ASP A 283 19.75 -23.58 -3.98
CA ASP A 283 19.59 -24.56 -5.07
C ASP A 283 20.76 -24.44 -6.07
N ARG A 284 21.14 -23.19 -6.42
CA ARG A 284 22.29 -22.89 -7.30
C ARG A 284 23.61 -23.40 -6.72
N GLU A 285 23.83 -23.19 -5.43
CA GLU A 285 25.02 -23.65 -4.71
C GLU A 285 25.10 -25.18 -4.70
N ARG A 286 23.97 -25.87 -4.51
CA ARG A 286 23.90 -27.34 -4.55
C ARG A 286 24.20 -27.88 -5.95
N ASP A 287 23.55 -27.35 -6.98
CA ASP A 287 23.79 -27.76 -8.37
C ASP A 287 25.23 -27.46 -8.83
N LEU A 288 25.81 -26.33 -8.42
CA LEU A 288 27.23 -26.03 -8.68
C LEU A 288 28.16 -27.05 -8.01
N PHE A 289 27.84 -27.47 -6.78
CA PHE A 289 28.61 -28.46 -6.04
C PHE A 289 28.52 -29.86 -6.70
N ASP A 290 27.32 -30.25 -7.14
CA ASP A 290 27.10 -31.52 -7.86
C ASP A 290 27.78 -31.51 -9.23
N LEU A 291 27.73 -30.39 -9.97
CA LEU A 291 28.46 -30.22 -11.24
C LEU A 291 29.98 -30.25 -11.05
N GLN A 292 30.49 -29.64 -9.97
CA GLN A 292 31.92 -29.70 -9.64
C GLN A 292 32.35 -31.13 -9.32
N GLY A 293 31.56 -31.86 -8.52
CA GLY A 293 31.81 -33.28 -8.23
C GLY A 293 31.77 -34.18 -9.48
N GLN A 294 30.85 -33.90 -10.42
CA GLN A 294 30.82 -34.60 -11.71
C GLN A 294 32.04 -34.27 -12.59
N LEU A 295 32.50 -33.02 -12.59
CA LEU A 295 33.68 -32.60 -13.34
C LEU A 295 34.95 -33.26 -12.79
N ASP A 296 35.12 -33.28 -11.46
CA ASP A 296 36.23 -33.96 -10.78
C ASP A 296 36.18 -35.48 -11.01
N ALA A 297 34.98 -36.10 -11.03
CA ALA A 297 34.81 -37.52 -11.37
C ALA A 297 35.16 -37.84 -12.84
N LEU A 298 34.96 -36.89 -13.77
CA LEU A 298 35.38 -37.03 -15.17
C LEU A 298 36.89 -36.84 -15.34
N LEU A 299 37.49 -35.87 -14.64
CA LEU A 299 38.93 -35.59 -14.68
C LEU A 299 39.78 -36.65 -13.97
N SER A 300 39.24 -37.29 -12.94
CA SER A 300 39.89 -38.40 -12.22
C SER A 300 39.70 -39.77 -12.88
N ARG A 301 38.89 -39.87 -13.95
CA ARG A 301 38.68 -41.11 -14.68
C ARG A 301 39.94 -41.48 -15.48
N PRO A 302 40.57 -42.65 -15.25
CA PRO A 302 41.72 -43.08 -16.05
C PRO A 302 41.35 -43.21 -17.53
N LEU A 303 42.24 -42.79 -18.43
CA LEU A 303 42.05 -43.06 -19.86
C LEU A 303 41.93 -44.58 -20.09
N PRO A 304 41.02 -45.04 -20.97
CA PRO A 304 40.89 -46.46 -21.26
C PRO A 304 42.18 -47.00 -21.89
N SER A 305 42.82 -47.94 -21.20
CA SER A 305 43.99 -48.69 -21.65
C SER A 305 43.60 -49.74 -22.71
N SER A 306 43.13 -49.26 -23.87
CA SER A 306 42.74 -50.08 -25.02
C SER A 306 43.42 -49.60 -26.31
N LEU A 307 44.75 -49.42 -26.26
CA LEU A 307 45.63 -49.20 -27.41
C LEU A 307 46.93 -50.03 -27.39
N GLU A 308 47.08 -50.97 -26.44
CA GLU A 308 48.23 -51.89 -26.34
C GLU A 308 47.81 -53.36 -26.51
N ALA A 309 47.46 -53.77 -27.74
CA ALA A 309 47.47 -55.18 -28.14
C ALA A 309 47.31 -55.36 -29.67
N SER A 310 48.41 -55.29 -30.45
CA SER A 310 48.64 -56.10 -31.67
C SER A 310 49.81 -55.61 -32.55
N VAL A 311 51.05 -55.61 -32.04
CA VAL A 311 52.24 -55.65 -32.91
C VAL A 311 53.23 -56.68 -32.40
N SER A 312 53.27 -57.82 -33.08
CA SER A 312 54.38 -58.78 -33.05
C SER A 312 54.73 -59.16 -34.49
N PRO A 313 56.01 -59.45 -34.81
CA PRO A 313 56.57 -58.99 -36.07
C PRO A 313 56.61 -60.06 -37.16
N GLN A 314 56.39 -59.64 -38.42
CA GLN A 314 56.93 -60.34 -39.58
C GLN A 314 57.60 -59.37 -40.55
N SER A 315 58.88 -59.66 -40.79
CA SER A 315 59.73 -59.04 -41.80
C SER A 315 59.26 -59.36 -43.23
N SER A 316 59.09 -58.34 -44.06
CA SER A 316 59.12 -58.45 -45.53
C SER A 316 59.32 -57.07 -46.17
N ILE A 317 60.52 -56.84 -46.71
CA ILE A 317 60.78 -55.71 -47.62
C ILE A 317 60.26 -56.11 -49.01
N PRO A 318 59.55 -55.21 -49.71
CA PRO A 318 59.90 -54.96 -51.11
C PRO A 318 60.13 -53.47 -51.43
N SER A 319 60.95 -53.27 -52.45
CA SER A 319 61.46 -51.99 -52.97
C SER A 319 60.40 -51.08 -53.60
N PRO A 320 60.66 -49.76 -53.75
CA PRO A 320 59.72 -48.84 -54.38
C PRO A 320 59.70 -48.98 -55.92
N PRO A 321 58.53 -48.87 -56.58
CA PRO A 321 58.46 -48.61 -58.00
C PRO A 321 58.64 -47.11 -58.26
N SER A 322 59.71 -46.77 -58.97
CA SER A 322 59.85 -45.50 -59.68
C SER A 322 58.83 -45.41 -60.82
N SER A 323 58.21 -44.24 -61.04
CA SER A 323 58.31 -43.48 -62.31
C SER A 323 57.26 -42.36 -62.45
N SER A 324 57.75 -41.27 -63.04
CA SER A 324 57.08 -40.21 -63.81
C SER A 324 55.64 -40.41 -64.31
N SER A 325 54.85 -39.32 -64.28
CA SER A 325 54.30 -38.55 -65.43
C SER A 325 53.09 -37.72 -64.94
N SER A 326 52.80 -36.48 -65.35
CA SER A 326 53.47 -35.49 -66.21
C SER A 326 52.98 -34.09 -65.82
#